data_AF-A0A1I4SIF1-F1
#
_entry.id   AF-A0A1I4SIF1-F1
#
_cell.length_a   1.000
_cell.length_b   1.000
_cell.length_c   1.000
_cell.angle_alpha   90.00
_cell.angle_beta   90.00
_cell.angle_gamma   90.00
#
_symmetry.space_group_name_H-M   'P 1'
#
loop_
_entity.id
_entity.type
_entity.pdbx_description
1 polymer ?
#
loop_
_entity_poly.entity_id
_entity_poly.type
_entity_poly.pdbx_seq_one_letter_code
_entity_poly.pdbx_strand_id
1 'polypeptide(L)'
;MQSNFLQDLQAQADPDRFLAMMQVYQTAARVPLPPRAGPGLHLTDIPLNRGMLAVVGAMRKHRDAPAALRATLSRLMHVDEIFEAREYFARYIRPGTDGDDGVEVADALLKAVAVARIELHGEHARFDLADVLAHARRFEAAEDTESVKSKGV
;
A
#
# COMPACT_ATOMS: atom_id res chain seq x y z
N MET A 1 -11.52 20.85 -11.75
CA MET A 1 -12.56 19.82 -11.55
C MET A 1 -12.82 19.71 -10.06
N GLN A 2 -14.07 19.79 -9.62
CA GLN A 2 -14.43 19.42 -8.25
C GLN A 2 -14.26 17.90 -8.11
N SER A 3 -13.42 17.46 -7.17
CA SER A 3 -13.25 16.03 -6.91
C SER A 3 -14.40 15.51 -6.06
N ASN A 4 -14.91 14.33 -6.38
CA ASN A 4 -15.85 13.63 -5.53
C ASN A 4 -15.04 12.77 -4.56
N PHE A 5 -15.11 13.11 -3.27
CA PHE A 5 -14.31 12.46 -2.22
C PHE A 5 -14.40 10.93 -2.28
N LEU A 6 -15.59 10.36 -2.47
CA LEU A 6 -15.78 8.91 -2.53
C LEU A 6 -15.15 8.31 -3.79
N GLN A 7 -15.22 9.00 -4.93
CA GLN A 7 -14.56 8.56 -6.16
C GLN A 7 -13.04 8.60 -6.02
N ASP A 8 -12.49 9.61 -5.33
CA ASP A 8 -11.04 9.70 -5.10
C ASP A 8 -10.51 8.51 -4.27
N LEU A 9 -11.29 8.01 -3.31
CA LEU A 9 -10.89 6.84 -2.50
C LEU A 9 -10.80 5.57 -3.34
N GLN A 10 -11.72 5.40 -4.29
CA GLN A 10 -11.75 4.23 -5.18
C GLN A 10 -10.79 4.34 -6.37
N ALA A 11 -10.46 5.57 -6.80
CA ALA A 11 -9.61 5.85 -7.96
C ALA A 11 -8.25 5.17 -7.84
N GLN A 12 -7.67 4.70 -8.94
CA GLN A 12 -6.36 4.03 -8.95
C GLN A 12 -5.24 4.94 -8.41
N ALA A 13 -4.26 4.32 -7.74
CA ALA A 13 -2.99 4.94 -7.41
C ALA A 13 -1.95 4.59 -8.48
N ASP A 14 -0.96 5.46 -8.66
CA ASP A 14 0.19 5.14 -9.49
C ASP A 14 0.98 3.97 -8.86
N PRO A 15 1.26 2.87 -9.59
CA PRO A 15 1.84 1.65 -9.02
C PRO A 15 3.22 1.86 -8.37
N ASP A 16 4.12 2.55 -9.06
CA ASP A 16 5.49 2.74 -8.59
C ASP A 16 5.53 3.75 -7.44
N ARG A 17 4.69 4.79 -7.52
CA ARG A 17 4.49 5.73 -6.42
C ARG A 17 3.93 5.05 -5.19
N PHE A 18 2.95 4.16 -5.36
CA PHE A 18 2.35 3.40 -4.26
C PHE A 18 3.39 2.50 -3.59
N LEU A 19 4.23 1.81 -4.36
CA LEU A 19 5.32 1.00 -3.82
C LEU A 19 6.32 1.83 -3.02
N ALA A 20 6.71 3.01 -3.52
CA ALA A 20 7.56 3.93 -2.77
C ALA A 20 6.89 4.41 -1.46
N MET A 21 5.58 4.64 -1.48
CA MET A 21 4.84 5.04 -0.26
C MET A 21 4.68 3.89 0.73
N MET A 22 4.59 2.63 0.29
CA MET A 22 4.64 1.46 1.16
C MET A 22 5.96 1.39 1.94
N GLN A 23 7.09 1.72 1.31
CA GLN A 23 8.39 1.78 1.99
C GLN A 23 8.44 2.91 3.02
N VAL A 24 7.92 4.10 2.68
CA VAL A 24 7.80 5.23 3.61
C VAL A 24 6.93 4.84 4.82
N TYR A 25 5.78 4.22 4.56
CA TYR A 25 4.87 3.74 5.58
C TYR A 25 5.57 2.77 6.53
N GLN A 26 6.18 1.71 5.99
CA GLN A 26 6.83 0.68 6.81
C GLN A 26 8.00 1.24 7.62
N THR A 27 8.83 2.10 7.03
CA THR A 27 9.96 2.72 7.72
C THR A 27 9.48 3.56 8.89
N ALA A 28 8.47 4.41 8.70
CA ALA A 28 7.92 5.25 9.76
C ALA A 28 7.19 4.43 10.84
N ALA A 29 6.49 3.37 10.44
CA ALA A 29 5.82 2.43 11.36
C ALA A 29 6.81 1.65 12.25
N ARG A 30 8.11 1.66 11.96
CA ARG A 30 9.17 1.09 12.81
C ARG A 30 9.85 2.10 13.76
N VAL A 31 9.71 3.41 13.52
CA VAL A 31 10.34 4.44 14.37
C VAL A 31 9.44 4.76 15.59
N PRO A 32 9.76 4.31 16.82
CA PRO A 32 8.93 4.56 17.99
C PRO A 32 8.85 6.05 18.32
N LEU A 33 7.71 6.51 18.84
CA LEU A 33 7.62 7.86 19.39
C LEU A 33 8.46 7.99 20.66
N PRO A 34 9.00 9.20 20.94
CA PRO A 34 9.63 9.46 22.22
C PRO A 34 8.65 9.19 23.38
N PRO A 35 9.16 8.79 24.55
CA PRO A 35 8.33 8.52 25.71
C PRO A 35 7.52 9.75 26.09
N ARG A 36 6.30 9.50 26.58
CA ARG A 36 5.38 10.53 27.06
C ARG A 36 6.07 11.39 28.12
N ALA A 37 6.00 12.70 27.98
CA ALA A 37 6.57 13.64 28.93
C ALA A 37 5.55 14.71 29.31
N GLY A 38 5.51 15.06 30.59
CA GLY A 38 4.69 16.16 31.12
C GLY A 38 3.22 15.82 31.44
N PRO A 39 2.50 16.75 32.09
CA PRO A 39 1.09 16.60 32.41
C PRO A 39 0.21 16.70 31.16
N GLY A 40 -0.89 15.94 31.10
CA GLY A 40 -1.89 16.05 30.02
C GLY A 40 -2.46 14.71 29.55
N LEU A 41 -3.33 14.78 28.54
CA LEU A 41 -3.83 13.61 27.82
C LEU A 41 -2.76 13.12 26.85
N HIS A 42 -2.37 11.86 27.01
CA HIS A 42 -1.40 11.21 26.14
C HIS A 42 -2.09 10.11 25.33
N LEU A 43 -2.09 10.25 24.00
CA LEU A 43 -2.57 9.20 23.12
C LEU A 43 -1.56 8.04 23.06
N THR A 44 -2.04 6.84 22.78
CA THR A 44 -1.17 5.68 22.55
C THR A 44 -0.53 5.77 21.17
N ASP A 45 0.75 5.44 21.09
CA ASP A 45 1.44 5.34 19.81
C ASP A 45 0.88 4.12 19.06
N ILE A 46 0.35 4.37 17.87
CA ILE A 46 -0.17 3.34 16.97
C ILE A 46 0.70 3.38 15.70
N PRO A 47 1.52 2.34 15.44
CA PRO A 47 2.40 2.27 14.28
C PRO A 47 1.71 2.61 12.95
N LEU A 48 0.48 2.11 12.77
CA LEU A 48 -0.34 2.39 11.60
C LEU A 48 -0.56 3.89 11.38
N ASN A 49 -0.89 4.65 12.43
CA ASN A 49 -1.09 6.09 12.32
C ASN A 49 0.19 6.83 11.93
N ARG A 50 1.36 6.40 12.44
CA ARG A 50 2.64 7.02 12.06
C ARG A 50 3.00 6.75 10.61
N GLY A 51 2.82 5.51 10.15
CA GLY A 51 3.00 5.15 8.75
C GLY A 51 2.16 6.03 7.83
N MET A 52 0.87 6.19 8.14
CA MET A 52 -0.05 7.04 7.37
C MET A 52 0.36 8.51 7.38
N LEU A 53 0.76 9.07 8.52
CA LEU A 53 1.22 10.46 8.61
C LEU A 53 2.50 10.70 7.80
N ALA A 54 3.42 9.74 7.79
CA ALA A 54 4.65 9.83 7.00
C ALA A 54 4.34 9.85 5.49
N VAL A 55 3.41 9.01 5.02
CA VAL A 55 2.94 9.01 3.63
C VAL A 55 2.32 10.36 3.27
N VAL A 56 1.44 10.90 4.13
CA VAL A 56 0.87 12.24 3.94
C VAL A 56 1.96 13.30 3.80
N GLY A 57 2.97 13.27 4.69
CA GLY A 57 4.09 14.21 4.65
C GLY A 57 4.92 14.08 3.37
N ALA A 58 5.24 12.85 2.96
CA ALA A 58 6.01 12.57 1.75
C ALA A 58 5.27 13.07 0.50
N MET A 59 4.00 12.71 0.33
CA MET A 59 3.22 13.13 -0.84
C MET A 59 3.03 14.64 -0.91
N ARG A 60 2.78 15.30 0.23
CA ARG A 60 2.70 16.77 0.30
C ARG A 60 4.02 17.44 -0.08
N LYS A 61 5.16 16.90 0.35
CA LYS A 61 6.49 17.41 -0.02
C LYS A 61 6.71 17.38 -1.54
N HIS A 62 6.19 16.35 -2.20
CA HIS A 62 6.23 16.21 -3.66
C HIS A 62 5.11 16.94 -4.41
N ARG A 63 4.22 17.64 -3.68
CA ARG A 63 3.06 18.36 -4.24
C ARG A 63 2.12 17.44 -5.03
N ASP A 64 1.99 16.19 -4.61
CA ASP A 64 1.03 15.25 -5.20
C ASP A 64 -0.40 15.79 -5.07
N ALA A 65 -1.24 15.49 -6.06
CA ALA A 65 -2.63 15.93 -6.07
C ALA A 65 -3.40 15.36 -4.87
N PRO A 66 -4.33 16.13 -4.26
CA PRO A 66 -5.14 15.63 -3.15
C PRO A 66 -5.90 14.33 -3.45
N ALA A 67 -6.37 14.14 -4.69
CA ALA A 67 -7.01 12.92 -5.13
C ALA A 67 -6.06 11.71 -5.12
N ALA A 68 -4.83 11.88 -5.62
CA ALA A 68 -3.80 10.84 -5.60
C ALA A 68 -3.41 10.45 -4.15
N LEU A 69 -3.34 11.43 -3.25
CA LEU A 69 -3.14 11.18 -1.83
C LEU A 69 -4.28 10.32 -1.25
N ARG A 70 -5.54 10.68 -1.51
CA ARG A 70 -6.71 9.92 -1.03
C ARG A 70 -6.74 8.49 -1.58
N ALA A 71 -6.50 8.30 -2.87
CA ALA A 71 -6.40 6.99 -3.51
C ALA A 71 -5.31 6.11 -2.89
N THR A 72 -4.13 6.70 -2.62
CA THR A 72 -3.00 6.01 -1.99
C THR A 72 -3.33 5.61 -0.56
N LEU A 73 -3.82 6.54 0.25
CA LEU A 73 -4.15 6.28 1.66
C LEU A 73 -5.28 5.24 1.79
N SER A 74 -6.30 5.29 0.94
CA SER A 74 -7.37 4.29 0.95
C SER A 74 -6.80 2.89 0.73
N ARG A 75 -5.91 2.72 -0.26
CA ARG A 75 -5.30 1.41 -0.53
C ARG A 75 -4.39 0.94 0.58
N LEU A 76 -3.63 1.84 1.22
CA LEU A 76 -2.83 1.51 2.39
C LEU A 76 -3.69 1.04 3.58
N MET A 77 -4.89 1.61 3.75
CA MET A 77 -5.81 1.19 4.80
C MET A 77 -6.41 -0.20 4.59
N HIS A 78 -6.51 -0.65 3.34
CA HIS A 78 -7.15 -1.91 2.95
C HIS A 78 -6.15 -3.00 2.51
N VAL A 79 -4.84 -2.71 2.56
CA VAL A 79 -3.80 -3.65 2.12
C VAL A 79 -3.73 -4.89 3.02
N ASP A 80 -4.33 -4.85 4.20
CA ASP A 80 -4.46 -5.99 5.09
C ASP A 80 -5.29 -7.14 4.49
N GLU A 81 -6.24 -6.83 3.60
CA GLU A 81 -7.12 -7.81 2.95
C GLU A 81 -6.36 -8.86 2.13
N ILE A 82 -5.21 -8.51 1.54
CA ILE A 82 -4.38 -9.50 0.81
C ILE A 82 -3.68 -10.50 1.75
N PHE A 83 -3.51 -10.16 3.03
CA PHE A 83 -2.99 -11.07 4.04
C PHE A 83 -4.10 -11.94 4.65
N GLU A 84 -5.31 -11.40 4.78
CA GLU A 84 -6.49 -12.20 5.18
C GLU A 84 -6.78 -13.30 4.14
N ALA A 85 -6.58 -12.99 2.86
CA ALA A 85 -6.74 -13.93 1.75
C ALA A 85 -5.42 -14.59 1.30
N ARG A 86 -4.49 -14.85 2.23
CA ARG A 86 -3.13 -15.33 1.92
C ARG A 86 -3.09 -16.54 0.98
N GLU A 87 -4.05 -17.44 1.05
CA GLU A 87 -4.13 -18.62 0.17
C GLU A 87 -4.30 -18.27 -1.32
N TYR A 88 -5.00 -17.17 -1.64
CA TYR A 88 -5.13 -16.65 -3.01
C TYR A 88 -3.82 -16.06 -3.54
N PHE A 89 -2.99 -15.54 -2.64
CA PHE A 89 -1.78 -14.79 -2.95
C PHE A 89 -0.49 -15.51 -2.54
N ALA A 90 -0.55 -16.79 -2.17
CA ALA A 90 0.56 -17.52 -1.57
C ALA A 90 1.85 -17.50 -2.40
N ARG A 91 1.74 -17.41 -3.74
CA ARG A 91 2.91 -17.31 -4.64
C ARG A 91 3.68 -15.99 -4.51
N TYR A 92 3.02 -14.95 -4.03
CA TYR A 92 3.52 -13.59 -3.91
C TYR A 92 3.88 -13.21 -2.47
N ILE A 93 3.48 -14.01 -1.48
CA ILE A 93 3.71 -13.73 -0.06
C ILE A 93 4.54 -14.86 0.53
N ARG A 94 5.80 -14.56 0.87
CA ARG A 94 6.77 -15.53 1.40
C ARG A 94 7.12 -15.19 2.84
N PRO A 95 7.59 -16.16 3.64
CA PRO A 95 8.21 -15.85 4.93
C PRO A 95 9.37 -14.87 4.73
N GLY A 96 9.49 -13.87 5.61
CA GLY A 96 10.64 -12.97 5.61
C GLY A 96 11.93 -13.71 5.93
N THR A 97 13.06 -13.25 5.40
CA THR A 97 14.38 -13.86 5.61
C THR A 97 15.05 -13.45 6.91
N ASP A 98 14.54 -12.40 7.58
CA ASP A 98 15.29 -11.67 8.61
C ASP A 98 14.82 -11.94 10.06
N GLY A 99 14.37 -13.16 10.35
CA GLY A 99 14.18 -13.67 11.73
C GLY A 99 13.09 -13.01 12.58
N ASP A 100 12.58 -11.85 12.19
CA ASP A 100 11.35 -11.25 12.71
C ASP A 100 10.14 -11.86 11.99
N ASP A 101 8.98 -11.91 12.64
CA ASP A 101 7.68 -12.46 12.18
C ASP A 101 7.07 -11.77 10.92
N GLY A 102 7.91 -11.24 10.03
CA GLY A 102 7.55 -10.54 8.81
C GLY A 102 7.30 -11.47 7.63
N VAL A 103 6.56 -10.95 6.66
CA VAL A 103 6.37 -11.56 5.34
C VAL A 103 7.03 -10.69 4.28
N GLU A 104 7.64 -11.32 3.30
CA GLU A 104 8.07 -10.68 2.06
C GLU A 104 6.90 -10.70 1.08
N VAL A 105 6.57 -9.55 0.51
CA VAL A 105 5.50 -9.40 -0.48
C VAL A 105 6.10 -8.96 -1.79
N ALA A 106 5.82 -9.71 -2.86
CA ALA A 106 6.32 -9.39 -4.19
C ALA A 106 5.80 -8.02 -4.67
N ASP A 107 6.68 -7.22 -5.29
CA ASP A 107 6.34 -5.91 -5.86
C ASP A 107 5.16 -5.98 -6.82
N ALA A 108 5.06 -7.03 -7.63
CA ALA A 108 3.93 -7.26 -8.53
C ALA A 108 2.57 -7.29 -7.81
N LEU A 109 2.50 -7.84 -6.60
CA LEU A 109 1.27 -7.85 -5.80
C LEU A 109 0.98 -6.47 -5.20
N LEU A 110 2.00 -5.76 -4.70
CA LEU A 110 1.83 -4.40 -4.16
C LEU A 110 1.42 -3.41 -5.25
N LYS A 111 2.00 -3.51 -6.45
CA LYS A 111 1.58 -2.75 -7.64
C LYS A 111 0.16 -3.11 -8.06
N ALA A 112 -0.27 -4.37 -7.91
CA ALA A 112 -1.63 -4.77 -8.19
C ALA A 112 -2.63 -4.11 -7.24
N VAL A 113 -2.33 -4.05 -5.94
CA VAL A 113 -3.13 -3.32 -4.94
C VAL A 113 -3.29 -1.84 -5.32
N ALA A 114 -2.25 -1.23 -5.91
CA ALA A 114 -2.28 0.16 -6.37
C ALA A 114 -3.38 0.44 -7.43
N VAL A 115 -3.73 -0.55 -8.26
CA VAL A 115 -4.62 -0.36 -9.41
C VAL A 115 -5.92 -1.16 -9.34
N ALA A 116 -5.97 -2.14 -8.44
CA ALA A 116 -7.15 -2.98 -8.28
C ALA A 116 -8.38 -2.15 -7.88
N ARG A 117 -9.53 -2.68 -8.30
CA ARG A 117 -10.83 -2.12 -7.98
C ARG A 117 -11.15 -2.27 -6.49
N ILE A 118 -11.64 -1.17 -5.91
CA ILE A 118 -12.23 -1.15 -4.56
C ILE A 118 -13.75 -1.06 -4.72
N GLU A 119 -14.45 -2.06 -4.20
CA GLU A 119 -15.90 -2.15 -4.20
C GLU A 119 -16.47 -1.65 -2.86
N LEU A 120 -17.57 -0.90 -2.94
CA LEU A 120 -18.30 -0.45 -1.75
C LEU A 120 -19.43 -1.43 -1.47
N HIS A 121 -19.33 -2.12 -0.34
CA HIS A 121 -20.30 -3.08 0.18
C HIS A 121 -20.95 -2.48 1.44
N GLY A 122 -22.01 -1.69 1.22
CA GLY A 122 -22.65 -0.94 2.30
C GLY A 122 -21.72 0.11 2.89
N GLU A 123 -21.38 -0.03 4.18
CA GLU A 123 -20.45 0.87 4.89
C GLU A 123 -18.98 0.45 4.77
N HIS A 124 -18.70 -0.66 4.09
CA HIS A 124 -17.35 -1.20 3.94
C HIS A 124 -16.81 -1.00 2.53
N ALA A 125 -15.55 -0.60 2.42
CA ALA A 125 -14.79 -0.68 1.18
C ALA A 125 -13.91 -1.94 1.24
N ARG A 126 -13.86 -2.70 0.13
CA ARG A 126 -13.02 -3.90 0.01
C ARG A 126 -12.42 -4.02 -1.37
N PHE A 127 -11.27 -4.68 -1.48
CA PHE A 127 -10.72 -5.02 -2.78
C PHE A 127 -11.53 -6.12 -3.46
N ASP A 128 -11.67 -6.01 -4.78
CA ASP A 128 -11.94 -7.18 -5.61
C ASP A 128 -10.66 -8.02 -5.70
N LEU A 129 -10.57 -9.08 -4.89
CA LEU A 129 -9.38 -9.93 -4.79
C LEU A 129 -9.07 -10.66 -6.11
N ALA A 130 -10.07 -10.95 -6.93
CA ALA A 130 -9.83 -11.56 -8.24
C ALA A 130 -9.18 -10.54 -9.20
N ASP A 131 -9.60 -9.28 -9.13
CA ASP A 131 -8.98 -8.18 -9.88
C ASP A 131 -7.54 -7.90 -9.41
N VAL A 132 -7.28 -7.92 -8.09
CA VAL A 132 -5.91 -7.85 -7.54
C VAL A 132 -5.04 -8.97 -8.13
N LEU A 133 -5.52 -10.22 -8.12
CA LEU A 133 -4.77 -11.36 -8.65
C LEU A 133 -4.51 -11.23 -10.17
N ALA A 134 -5.50 -10.74 -10.93
CA ALA A 134 -5.36 -10.51 -12.35
C ALA A 134 -4.29 -9.44 -12.65
N HIS A 135 -4.29 -8.34 -11.90
CA HIS A 135 -3.27 -7.30 -12.02
C HIS A 135 -1.88 -7.78 -11.60
N ALA A 136 -1.77 -8.56 -10.53
CA ALA A 136 -0.48 -9.09 -10.08
C ALA A 136 0.14 -10.00 -11.14
N ARG A 137 -0.67 -10.81 -11.83
CA ARG A 137 -0.23 -11.65 -12.97
C ARG A 137 0.29 -10.81 -14.13
N ARG A 138 -0.35 -9.67 -14.40
CA ARG A 138 0.07 -8.74 -15.47
C ARG A 138 1.39 -8.06 -15.15
N PHE A 139 1.58 -7.59 -13.91
CA PHE A 139 2.84 -6.96 -13.49
C PHE A 139 4.01 -7.95 -13.49
N GLU A 140 3.80 -9.17 -12.98
CA GLU A 140 4.79 -10.24 -13.02
C GLU A 140 5.25 -10.53 -14.47
N ALA A 141 4.29 -10.71 -15.40
CA ALA A 141 4.62 -10.96 -16.81
C ALA A 141 5.35 -9.80 -17.50
N ALA A 142 5.06 -8.55 -17.09
CA ALA A 142 5.74 -7.36 -17.62
C ALA A 142 7.20 -7.30 -17.13
N GLU A 143 7.44 -7.56 -15.85
CA GLU A 143 8.78 -7.59 -15.24
C GLU A 143 9.67 -8.68 -15.87
N ASP A 144 9.12 -9.86 -16.14
CA ASP A 144 9.84 -10.94 -16.84
C ASP A 144 10.24 -10.52 -18.26
N THR A 145 9.36 -9.83 -18.96
CA THR A 145 9.61 -9.35 -20.33
C THR A 145 10.71 -8.28 -20.36
N GLU A 146 10.74 -7.39 -19.37
CA GLU A 146 11.78 -6.36 -19.23
C GLU A 146 13.13 -6.96 -18.78
N SER A 147 13.12 -8.00 -17.94
CA SER A 147 14.31 -8.75 -17.54
C SER A 147 14.98 -9.46 -18.73
N VAL A 148 14.17 -10.03 -19.63
CA VAL A 148 14.67 -10.67 -20.86
C VAL A 148 15.26 -9.64 -21.83
N LYS A 149 14.62 -8.47 -21.99
CA LYS A 149 15.14 -7.39 -22.85
C LYS A 149 16.44 -6.78 -22.31
N SER A 150 16.59 -6.64 -20.99
CA SER A 150 17.78 -6.04 -20.36
C SER A 150 18.99 -6.98 -20.31
N LYS A 151 18.79 -8.30 -20.39
CA LYS A 151 19.87 -9.30 -20.46
C LYS A 151 20.27 -9.68 -21.89
N GLY A 152 19.61 -9.12 -22.90
CA GLY A 152 19.78 -9.42 -24.32
C GLY A 152 20.39 -8.29 -25.14
N VAL A 153 21.46 -7.64 -24.63
CA VAL A 153 22.34 -6.74 -25.40
C VAL A 153 23.80 -6.99 -25.00
#